data_AF-A0A840YH82-F1
#
_entry.id   AF-A0A840YH82-F1
#
_cell.length_a   1.000
_cell.length_b   1.000
_cell.length_c   1.000
_cell.angle_alpha   90.00
_cell.angle_beta   90.00
_cell.angle_gamma   90.00
#
_symmetry.space_group_name_H-M   'P 1'
#
loop_
_entity.id
_entity.type
_entity.pdbx_description
1 polymer ?
#
loop_
_entity_poly.entity_id
_entity_poly.type
_entity_poly.pdbx_seq_one_letter_code
_entity_poly.pdbx_strand_id
1 'polypeptide(L)'
;MTLERMKAADFIQALNEGNLVKPGLQLVGLTKPSGNKKELSFSLGLSCSRWITIPEKLVDHIDWLGDITCGDHTHPLVQLSFKATTTDEGKLFSELLENAAVGMTLSPADSASFATGMPAHIALAFCRCPPGYVEEIGSNGRIYCVPQRRMNV
;
A
#
# COMPACT_ATOMS: atom_id res chain seq x y z
N MET A 1 -18.18 6.82 17.22
CA MET A 1 -18.73 5.92 16.19
C MET A 1 -17.75 4.77 16.08
N THR A 2 -18.07 3.67 16.73
CA THR A 2 -17.28 2.43 16.76
C THR A 2 -17.21 1.85 15.35
N LEU A 3 -16.05 1.37 14.90
CA LEU A 3 -16.00 0.45 13.76
C LEU A 3 -16.79 -0.80 14.14
N GLU A 4 -18.06 -0.84 13.77
CA GLU A 4 -18.83 -2.07 13.84
C GLU A 4 -18.22 -3.05 12.84
N ARG A 5 -17.60 -4.12 13.35
CA ARG A 5 -17.31 -5.30 12.56
C ARG A 5 -18.63 -5.88 12.07
N MET A 6 -18.98 -5.56 10.83
CA MET A 6 -20.21 -6.04 10.22
C MET A 6 -20.05 -7.50 9.76
N LYS A 7 -21.15 -8.25 9.73
CA LYS A 7 -21.15 -9.60 9.17
C LYS A 7 -21.04 -9.50 7.64
N ALA A 8 -20.53 -10.56 7.02
CA ALA A 8 -20.34 -10.60 5.57
C ALA A 8 -21.65 -10.36 4.79
N ALA A 9 -22.78 -10.89 5.25
CA ALA A 9 -24.08 -10.66 4.62
C ALA A 9 -24.49 -9.18 4.66
N ASP A 10 -24.33 -8.53 5.81
CA ASP A 10 -24.65 -7.12 6.01
C ASP A 10 -23.74 -6.22 5.16
N PHE A 11 -22.46 -6.60 5.00
CA PHE A 11 -21.52 -5.88 4.14
C PHE A 11 -21.92 -5.94 2.67
N ILE A 12 -22.30 -7.12 2.19
CA ILE A 12 -22.74 -7.32 0.81
C ILE A 12 -24.00 -6.50 0.54
N GLN A 13 -24.93 -6.46 1.50
CA GLN A 13 -26.13 -5.63 1.38
C GLN A 13 -25.77 -4.14 1.30
N ALA A 14 -24.96 -3.63 2.23
CA ALA A 14 -24.55 -2.22 2.25
C ALA A 14 -23.77 -1.82 0.98
N LEU A 15 -22.97 -2.73 0.43
CA LEU A 15 -22.30 -2.57 -0.87
C LEU A 15 -23.31 -2.36 -2.01
N ASN A 16 -24.35 -3.20 -2.08
CA ASN A 16 -25.37 -3.12 -3.13
C ASN A 16 -26.24 -1.85 -3.00
N GLU A 17 -26.47 -1.39 -1.77
CA GLU A 17 -27.26 -0.19 -1.48
C GLU A 17 -26.44 1.11 -1.61
N GLY A 18 -25.11 1.01 -1.80
CA GLY A 18 -24.21 2.16 -1.82
C GLY A 18 -24.11 2.88 -0.46
N ASN A 19 -24.49 2.21 0.63
CA ASN A 19 -24.55 2.78 1.98
C ASN A 19 -23.30 2.41 2.81
N LEU A 20 -22.13 2.38 2.17
CA LEU A 20 -20.87 2.18 2.87
C LEU A 20 -20.40 3.49 3.48
N VAL A 21 -20.31 3.52 4.80
CA VAL A 21 -19.66 4.61 5.52
C VAL A 21 -18.15 4.40 5.41
N LYS A 22 -17.46 5.34 4.77
CA LYS A 22 -16.00 5.32 4.73
C LYS A 22 -15.48 5.46 6.17
N PRO A 23 -14.62 4.56 6.66
CA PRO A 23 -13.96 4.77 7.93
C PRO A 23 -13.11 6.04 7.85
N GLY A 24 -12.87 6.69 9.00
CA GLY A 24 -11.93 7.82 9.07
C GLY A 24 -10.50 7.41 8.70
N LEU A 25 -9.54 8.32 8.87
CA LEU A 25 -8.14 8.04 8.55
C LEU A 25 -7.65 6.75 9.25
N GLN A 26 -7.15 5.82 8.45
CA GLN A 26 -6.56 4.56 8.91
C GLN A 26 -5.15 4.40 8.37
N LEU A 27 -4.20 4.04 9.23
CA LEU A 27 -2.81 3.79 8.87
C LEU A 27 -2.35 2.45 9.39
N VAL A 28 -1.70 1.66 8.54
CA VAL A 28 -1.08 0.38 8.91
C VAL A 28 0.42 0.59 9.09
N GLY A 29 0.96 0.07 10.19
CA GLY A 29 2.37 0.23 10.48
C GLY A 29 2.84 -0.47 11.74
N LEU A 30 4.12 -0.31 12.03
CA LEU A 30 4.76 -0.89 13.21
C LEU A 30 4.61 0.05 14.41
N THR A 31 4.45 -0.53 15.60
CA THR A 31 4.40 0.24 16.86
C THR A 31 5.44 -0.21 17.86
N LYS A 32 5.82 0.67 18.78
CA LYS A 32 6.62 0.34 19.96
C LYS A 32 6.31 1.32 21.11
N PRO A 33 6.67 0.99 22.36
CA PRO A 33 6.54 1.93 23.46
C PRO A 33 7.26 3.25 23.19
N SER A 34 6.60 4.38 23.49
CA SER A 34 7.25 5.69 23.57
C SER A 34 7.95 5.86 24.93
N GLY A 35 8.74 6.91 25.09
CA GLY A 35 9.26 7.32 26.40
C GLY A 35 8.16 7.76 27.38
N ASN A 36 6.97 8.12 26.87
CA ASN A 36 5.80 8.51 27.64
C ASN A 36 4.71 7.42 27.58
N LYS A 37 4.03 7.16 28.70
CA LYS A 37 2.96 6.15 28.82
C LYS A 37 1.67 6.51 28.07
N LYS A 38 1.48 7.78 27.67
CA LYS A 38 0.27 8.26 26.96
C LYS A 38 0.49 8.45 25.45
N GLU A 39 1.58 7.90 24.95
CA GLU A 39 2.03 8.02 23.57
C GLU A 39 2.57 6.67 23.10
N LEU A 40 2.46 6.44 21.80
CA LEU A 40 3.12 5.32 21.14
C LEU A 40 4.05 5.84 20.06
N SER A 41 5.11 5.09 19.77
CA SER A 41 5.93 5.34 18.57
C SER A 41 5.38 4.50 17.43
N PHE A 42 5.11 5.13 16.30
CA PHE A 42 4.56 4.49 15.11
C PHE A 42 5.49 4.70 13.92
N SER A 43 5.65 3.68 13.10
CA SER A 43 6.32 3.75 11.81
C SER A 43 5.37 3.29 10.72
N LEU A 44 5.21 4.09 9.67
CA LEU A 44 4.29 3.77 8.58
C LEU A 44 4.83 2.62 7.74
N GLY A 45 3.98 1.63 7.44
CA GLY A 45 4.35 0.43 6.69
C GLY A 45 5.20 -0.56 7.49
N LEU A 46 6.08 -1.28 6.81
CA LEU A 46 6.85 -2.40 7.39
C LEU A 46 8.30 -2.03 7.77
N SER A 47 8.73 -0.80 7.49
CA SER A 47 10.09 -0.36 7.82
C SER A 47 10.13 0.21 9.24
N CYS A 48 11.16 -0.13 10.02
CA CYS A 48 11.33 0.39 11.39
C CYS A 48 12.33 1.57 11.49
N SER A 49 12.61 2.26 10.38
CA SER A 49 13.64 3.31 10.30
C SER A 49 13.17 4.71 10.70
N ARG A 50 11.88 5.01 10.60
CA ARG A 50 11.32 6.35 10.86
C ARG A 50 10.14 6.27 11.82
N TRP A 51 10.31 6.80 13.01
CA TRP A 51 9.29 6.77 14.05
C TRP A 51 8.69 8.15 14.24
N ILE A 52 7.36 8.20 14.33
CA ILE A 52 6.60 9.36 14.79
C ILE A 52 5.94 9.03 16.12
N THR A 53 5.80 10.04 16.97
CA THR A 53 5.12 9.89 18.25
C THR A 53 3.65 10.23 18.09
N ILE A 54 2.77 9.31 18.48
CA ILE A 54 1.32 9.47 18.38
C ILE A 54 0.73 9.49 19.79
N PRO A 55 0.11 10.60 20.20
CA PRO A 55 -0.64 10.67 21.46
C PRO A 55 -1.89 9.78 21.40
N GLU A 56 -2.16 9.04 22.48
CA GLU A 56 -3.34 8.18 22.62
C GLU A 56 -4.66 8.94 22.35
N LYS A 57 -4.70 10.24 22.70
CA LYS A 57 -5.90 11.06 22.53
C LYS A 57 -6.38 11.17 21.08
N LEU A 58 -5.48 11.04 20.10
CA LEU A 58 -5.80 11.12 18.67
C LEU A 58 -6.26 9.78 18.08
N VAL A 59 -5.92 8.68 18.75
CA VAL A 59 -6.28 7.33 18.32
C VAL A 59 -7.70 7.04 18.76
N ASP A 60 -8.51 6.51 17.86
CA ASP A 60 -9.84 6.01 18.15
C ASP A 60 -9.77 4.56 18.64
N HIS A 61 -9.12 3.69 17.85
CA HIS A 61 -8.84 2.31 18.22
C HIS A 61 -7.64 1.75 17.44
N ILE A 62 -7.14 0.61 17.91
CA ILE A 62 -5.98 -0.08 17.36
C ILE A 62 -6.36 -1.54 17.14
N ASP A 63 -6.21 -2.02 15.92
CA ASP A 63 -6.29 -3.45 15.60
C ASP A 63 -4.88 -4.02 15.48
N TRP A 64 -4.55 -4.99 16.33
CA TRP A 64 -3.29 -5.72 16.22
C TRP A 64 -3.41 -6.80 15.14
N LEU A 65 -2.49 -6.75 14.17
CA LEU A 65 -2.49 -7.62 12.99
C LEU A 65 -1.47 -8.76 13.12
N GLY A 66 -0.58 -8.70 14.11
CA GLY A 66 0.47 -9.68 14.35
C GLY A 66 1.80 -9.00 14.64
N ASP A 67 2.88 -9.77 14.60
CA ASP A 67 4.24 -9.28 14.87
C ASP A 67 5.12 -9.47 13.64
N ILE A 68 5.99 -8.49 13.38
CA ILE A 68 6.95 -8.52 12.28
C ILE A 68 8.36 -8.33 12.82
N THR A 69 9.27 -9.19 12.35
CA THR A 69 10.70 -9.07 12.61
C THR A 69 11.31 -8.05 11.65
N CYS A 70 11.87 -6.97 12.18
CA CYS A 70 12.66 -5.97 11.47
C CYS A 70 14.13 -6.15 11.87
N GLY A 71 14.94 -6.78 11.02
CA GLY A 71 16.34 -7.05 11.35
C GLY A 71 16.48 -7.97 12.57
N ASP A 72 17.00 -7.43 13.67
CA ASP A 72 17.32 -8.15 14.91
C ASP A 72 16.25 -8.01 16.02
N HIS A 73 15.11 -7.40 15.72
CA HIS A 73 14.06 -7.16 16.71
C HIS A 73 12.66 -7.30 16.12
N THR A 74 11.67 -7.46 16.99
CA THR A 74 10.28 -7.69 16.59
C THR A 74 9.40 -6.53 17.04
N HIS A 75 8.53 -6.06 16.15
CA HIS A 75 7.54 -5.03 16.44
C HIS A 75 6.13 -5.55 16.17
N PRO A 76 5.14 -5.14 17.00
CA PRO A 76 3.74 -5.33 16.66
C PRO A 76 3.38 -4.54 15.39
N LEU A 77 2.79 -5.25 14.43
CA LEU A 77 2.09 -4.67 13.29
C LEU A 77 0.66 -4.34 13.71
N VAL A 78 0.26 -3.09 13.51
CA VAL A 78 -1.06 -2.60 13.89
C VAL A 78 -1.70 -1.80 12.77
N GLN A 79 -3.02 -1.78 12.75
CA GLN A 79 -3.83 -0.81 12.04
C GLN A 79 -4.35 0.21 13.06
N LEU A 80 -3.93 1.46 12.90
CA LEU A 80 -4.39 2.59 13.69
C LEU A 80 -5.55 3.26 12.98
N SER A 81 -6.64 3.45 13.71
CA SER A 81 -7.74 4.31 13.27
C SER A 81 -7.73 5.59 14.10
N PHE A 82 -7.81 6.73 13.43
CA PHE A 82 -7.78 8.04 14.07
C PHE A 82 -9.19 8.58 14.29
N LYS A 83 -9.33 9.40 15.33
CA LYS A 83 -10.55 10.18 15.52
C LYS A 83 -10.71 11.19 14.38
N ALA A 84 -11.95 11.45 13.98
CA ALA A 84 -12.26 12.47 13.01
C ALA A 84 -11.75 13.84 13.49
N THR A 85 -11.00 14.52 12.62
CA THR A 85 -10.49 15.87 12.90
C THR A 85 -11.61 16.90 12.76
N THR A 86 -11.76 17.76 13.76
CA THR A 86 -12.77 18.84 13.73
C THR A 86 -12.23 20.15 13.14
N THR A 87 -10.91 20.33 13.13
CA THR A 87 -10.24 21.51 12.57
C THR A 87 -10.09 21.39 11.06
N ASP A 88 -10.10 22.53 10.36
CA ASP A 88 -10.04 22.56 8.90
C ASP A 88 -8.67 22.09 8.37
N GLU A 89 -7.58 22.43 9.07
CA GLU A 89 -6.25 21.92 8.74
C GLU A 89 -6.18 20.40 8.90
N GLY A 90 -6.78 19.87 9.98
CA GLY A 90 -6.80 18.44 10.24
C GLY A 90 -7.51 17.66 9.14
N LYS A 91 -8.66 18.19 8.68
CA LYS A 91 -9.44 17.60 7.57
C LYS A 91 -8.62 17.59 6.29
N LEU A 92 -8.03 18.73 5.91
CA LEU A 92 -7.20 18.85 4.71
C LEU A 92 -6.03 17.86 4.74
N PHE A 93 -5.31 17.75 5.87
CA PHE A 93 -4.21 16.81 6.00
C PHE A 93 -4.67 15.35 5.96
N SER A 94 -5.79 15.00 6.59
CA SER A 94 -6.34 13.64 6.51
C SER A 94 -6.72 13.27 5.08
N GLU A 95 -7.39 14.18 4.35
CA GLU A 95 -7.77 13.96 2.95
C GLU A 95 -6.54 13.84 2.05
N LEU A 96 -5.52 14.67 2.26
CA LEU A 96 -4.27 14.58 1.52
C LEU A 96 -3.57 13.24 1.78
N LEU A 97 -3.53 12.79 3.03
CA LEU A 97 -2.84 11.56 3.40
C LEU A 97 -3.57 10.32 2.86
N GLU A 98 -4.90 10.30 2.91
CA GLU A 98 -5.72 9.24 2.32
C GLU A 98 -5.48 9.13 0.81
N ASN A 99 -5.40 10.26 0.11
CA ASN A 99 -5.14 10.28 -1.33
C ASN A 99 -3.66 9.97 -1.67
N ALA A 100 -2.72 10.35 -0.81
CA ALA A 100 -1.30 10.05 -0.99
C ALA A 100 -0.99 8.56 -0.76
N ALA A 101 -1.65 7.91 0.20
CA ALA A 101 -1.48 6.49 0.50
C ALA A 101 -1.91 5.59 -0.68
N VAL A 102 -2.87 6.03 -1.51
CA VAL A 102 -3.24 5.34 -2.76
C VAL A 102 -2.09 5.33 -3.78
N GLY A 103 -1.13 6.26 -3.66
CA GLY A 103 0.10 6.29 -4.45
C GLY A 103 1.22 5.38 -3.94
N MET A 104 1.14 4.86 -2.71
CA MET A 104 2.02 3.81 -2.19
C MET A 104 1.45 2.42 -2.49
N THR A 105 1.06 2.19 -3.75
CA THR A 105 0.92 0.82 -4.24
C THR A 105 2.31 0.19 -4.20
N LEU A 106 2.40 -0.96 -3.52
CA LEU A 106 3.57 -1.83 -3.53
C LEU A 106 4.06 -1.94 -4.98
N SER A 107 5.23 -1.36 -5.26
CA SER A 107 5.91 -1.64 -6.51
C SER A 107 6.14 -3.16 -6.52
N PRO A 108 5.64 -3.92 -7.52
CA PRO A 108 5.83 -5.37 -7.58
C PRO A 108 7.29 -5.78 -7.85
N ALA A 109 8.26 -4.90 -7.61
CA ALA A 109 9.68 -5.13 -7.84
C ALA A 109 10.34 -6.03 -6.77
N ASP A 110 9.76 -6.18 -5.58
CA ASP A 110 10.38 -6.96 -4.48
C ASP A 110 9.90 -8.43 -4.37
N SER A 111 9.08 -8.92 -5.31
CA SER A 111 8.68 -10.35 -5.35
C SER A 111 9.38 -11.17 -6.43
N ALA A 112 10.35 -10.61 -7.17
CA ALA A 112 11.12 -11.35 -8.17
C ALA A 112 12.27 -12.17 -7.55
N SER A 113 11.96 -13.05 -6.58
CA SER A 113 12.87 -14.13 -6.20
C SER A 113 12.16 -15.47 -6.01
N PHE A 114 11.02 -15.72 -6.66
CA PHE A 114 10.47 -17.07 -6.78
C PHE A 114 9.60 -17.17 -8.04
N ALA A 115 10.19 -17.48 -9.20
CA ALA A 115 9.51 -18.18 -10.30
C ALA A 115 10.47 -18.44 -11.48
N THR A 116 11.35 -19.42 -11.32
CA THR A 116 11.76 -20.23 -12.47
C THR A 116 10.54 -21.06 -12.91
N GLY A 117 9.78 -20.59 -13.90
CA GLY A 117 8.84 -21.45 -14.65
C GLY A 117 7.52 -20.82 -15.13
N MET A 118 7.45 -20.57 -16.46
CA MET A 118 6.23 -20.46 -17.32
C MET A 118 5.41 -19.14 -17.30
N PRO A 119 4.52 -18.92 -18.30
CA PRO A 119 4.80 -18.54 -19.68
C PRO A 119 4.19 -17.17 -20.06
N ALA A 120 4.72 -16.57 -21.12
CA ALA A 120 4.49 -15.19 -21.51
C ALA A 120 3.15 -14.95 -22.24
N HIS A 121 2.06 -14.74 -21.53
CA HIS A 121 0.92 -13.99 -22.07
C HIS A 121 0.25 -13.19 -20.94
N ILE A 122 0.18 -11.87 -21.13
CA ILE A 122 -0.53 -10.87 -20.30
C ILE A 122 0.34 -10.16 -19.26
N ALA A 123 1.07 -9.14 -19.72
CA ALA A 123 1.15 -7.83 -19.06
C ALA A 123 1.77 -6.81 -20.03
N LEU A 124 0.97 -6.34 -20.99
CA LEU A 124 1.30 -5.17 -21.81
C LEU A 124 1.06 -3.91 -20.96
N ALA A 125 2.09 -3.45 -20.27
CA ALA A 125 2.28 -2.05 -19.91
C ALA A 125 3.75 -1.86 -19.52
N PHE A 126 4.52 -1.21 -20.40
CA PHE A 126 5.95 -0.85 -20.26
C PHE A 126 7.02 -1.93 -20.53
N CYS A 127 6.82 -2.83 -21.48
CA CYS A 127 7.94 -3.56 -22.07
C CYS A 127 8.66 -2.69 -23.11
N ARG A 128 9.58 -1.80 -22.68
CA ARG A 128 10.62 -1.33 -23.60
C ARG A 128 11.45 -2.54 -24.02
N CYS A 129 11.79 -2.65 -25.31
CA CYS A 129 12.67 -3.71 -25.77
C CYS A 129 14.02 -3.67 -25.02
N PRO A 130 14.61 -4.84 -24.68
CA PRO A 130 15.93 -4.90 -24.08
C PRO A 130 16.99 -4.29 -25.01
N PRO A 131 18.15 -3.85 -24.48
CA PRO A 131 19.22 -3.26 -25.29
C PRO A 131 19.62 -4.16 -26.48
N GLY A 132 19.68 -3.58 -27.69
CA GLY A 132 20.00 -4.30 -28.93
C GLY A 132 18.80 -4.77 -29.75
N TYR A 133 17.57 -4.47 -29.30
CA TYR A 133 16.33 -4.75 -30.01
C TYR A 133 15.52 -3.47 -30.23
N VAL A 134 14.77 -3.42 -31.34
CA VAL A 134 13.86 -2.30 -31.70
C VAL A 134 12.42 -2.80 -31.82
N GLU A 135 11.47 -1.91 -31.56
CA GLU A 135 10.04 -2.19 -31.67
C GLU A 135 9.60 -2.17 -33.14
N GLU A 136 9.00 -3.27 -33.62
CA GLU A 136 8.34 -3.36 -34.92
C GLU A 136 6.87 -3.75 -34.75
N ILE A 137 5.99 -3.10 -35.53
CA ILE A 137 4.55 -3.43 -35.57
C ILE A 137 4.34 -4.46 -36.68
N GLY A 138 3.94 -5.67 -36.31
CA GLY A 138 3.59 -6.72 -37.26
C GLY A 138 2.28 -6.43 -37.99
N SER A 139 2.05 -7.10 -39.12
CA SER A 139 0.83 -6.98 -39.93
C SER A 139 -0.46 -7.36 -39.21
N ASN A 140 -0.36 -8.01 -38.05
CA ASN A 140 -1.45 -8.34 -37.14
C ASN A 140 -1.67 -7.30 -36.02
N GLY A 141 -0.99 -6.15 -36.08
CA GLY A 141 -1.11 -5.08 -35.09
C GLY A 141 -0.42 -5.36 -33.75
N ARG A 142 0.40 -6.42 -33.65
CA ARG A 142 1.19 -6.73 -32.43
C ARG A 142 2.58 -6.11 -32.51
N ILE A 143 3.09 -5.67 -31.37
CA ILE A 143 4.47 -5.15 -31.22
C ILE A 143 5.42 -6.31 -30.96
N TYR A 144 6.50 -6.37 -31.73
CA TYR A 144 7.59 -7.34 -31.60
C TYR A 144 8.91 -6.62 -31.35
N CYS A 145 9.77 -7.19 -30.49
CA CYS A 145 11.16 -6.75 -30.37
C CYS A 145 12.01 -7.53 -31.37
N VAL A 146 12.53 -6.86 -32.41
CA VAL A 146 13.42 -7.47 -33.39
C VAL A 146 14.86 -7.02 -33.15
N PRO A 147 15.86 -7.88 -33.34
CA PRO A 147 17.25 -7.50 -33.14
C PRO A 147 17.63 -6.39 -34.11
N GLN A 148 18.29 -5.36 -33.60
CA GLN A 148 18.73 -4.21 -34.38
C GLN A 148 19.77 -4.69 -35.39
N ARG A 149 19.37 -4.90 -36.65
CA ARG A 149 20.30 -5.31 -37.70
C ARG A 149 21.36 -4.21 -37.82
N ARG A 150 22.61 -4.53 -37.49
CA ARG A 150 23.75 -3.72 -37.91
C ARG A 150 23.72 -3.71 -39.43
N MET A 151 23.41 -2.57 -40.03
CA MET A 151 23.76 -2.34 -41.43
C MET A 151 25.29 -2.41 -41.47
N ASN A 152 25.82 -3.49 -42.04
CA ASN A 152 27.20 -3.49 -42.48
C ASN A 152 27.33 -2.40 -43.54
N VAL A 153 28.23 -1.46 -43.30
CA VAL A 153 28.80 -0.56 -44.31
C VAL A 153 29.62 -1.38 -45.28
#